data_AF-A0A0Q9TGD2-F1
#
_entry.id   AF-A0A0Q9TGD2-F1
#
_cell.length_a   1.000
_cell.length_b   1.000
_cell.length_c   1.000
_cell.angle_alpha   90.00
_cell.angle_beta   90.00
_cell.angle_gamma   90.00
#
_symmetry.space_group_name_H-M   'P 1'
#
loop_
_entity.id
_entity.type
_entity.pdbx_description
1 polymer ?
#
loop_
_entity_poly.entity_id
_entity_poly.type
_entity_poly.pdbx_seq_one_letter_code
_entity_poly.pdbx_strand_id
1 'polypeptide(L)'
;MTITITHPGAALLAPALDTLADVVSGDWASAARLCAVRLDDPASCGFDLDVVAVRAGVVRSPRQAYDYRVHHRFLVVDEHPAVVAAALDLYVRLWTGQWDTIEQVAPTRTRPITGWRPLELLEARIRHQLPDTWSGRPYAAQSLFLAPPTARLAHQVLTELDGGVPPHQYDVPAGPAAVHVT
;
A
#
# COMPACT_ATOMS: atom_id res chain seq x y z
N MET A 1 12.72 7.88 16.53
CA MET A 1 12.23 6.56 16.91
C MET A 1 12.64 5.63 15.80
N THR A 2 13.23 4.49 16.11
CA THR A 2 13.84 3.60 15.13
C THR A 2 13.15 2.24 15.20
N ILE A 3 12.68 1.76 14.06
CA ILE A 3 11.98 0.49 13.91
C ILE A 3 12.88 -0.41 13.07
N THR A 4 13.22 -1.58 13.61
CA THR A 4 14.03 -2.58 12.92
C THR A 4 13.16 -3.80 12.61
N ILE A 5 12.98 -4.10 11.33
CA ILE A 5 12.31 -5.30 10.84
C ILE A 5 13.38 -6.27 10.34
N THR A 6 13.43 -7.46 10.94
CA THR A 6 14.39 -8.51 10.59
C THR A 6 13.68 -9.66 9.90
N HIS A 7 13.91 -9.83 8.60
CA HIS A 7 13.38 -10.93 7.78
C HIS A 7 14.15 -11.03 6.44
N PRO A 8 14.36 -12.21 5.85
CA PRO A 8 15.01 -12.32 4.53
C PRO A 8 14.33 -11.53 3.41
N GLY A 9 13.02 -11.29 3.53
CA GLY A 9 12.23 -10.45 2.63
C GLY A 9 12.01 -9.00 3.10
N ALA A 10 12.64 -8.54 4.19
CA ALA A 10 12.38 -7.21 4.76
C ALA A 10 12.66 -6.07 3.76
N ALA A 11 13.69 -6.21 2.93
CA ALA A 11 14.02 -5.25 1.87
C ALA A 11 12.87 -5.02 0.87
N LEU A 12 11.99 -6.02 0.67
CA LEU A 12 10.85 -5.93 -0.25
C LEU A 12 9.70 -5.08 0.31
N LEU A 13 9.78 -4.66 1.56
CA LEU A 13 8.80 -3.75 2.19
C LEU A 13 9.15 -2.28 1.98
N ALA A 14 10.38 -1.94 1.59
CA ALA A 14 10.79 -0.56 1.35
C ALA A 14 9.89 0.18 0.33
N PRO A 15 9.46 -0.44 -0.80
CA PRO A 15 8.54 0.21 -1.73
C PRO A 15 7.18 0.59 -1.14
N ALA A 16 6.76 -0.02 -0.02
CA ALA A 16 5.53 0.36 0.66
C ALA A 16 5.62 1.78 1.25
N LEU A 17 6.78 2.13 1.83
CA LEU A 17 7.05 3.49 2.34
C LEU A 17 7.08 4.51 1.20
N ASP A 18 7.72 4.16 0.08
CA ASP A 18 7.76 5.01 -1.10
C ASP A 18 6.36 5.22 -1.69
N THR A 19 5.55 4.16 -1.76
CA THR A 19 4.15 4.25 -2.23
C THR A 19 3.32 5.12 -1.31
N LEU A 20 3.47 4.99 0.01
CA LEU A 20 2.80 5.88 0.96
C LEU A 20 3.20 7.34 0.72
N ALA A 21 4.50 7.62 0.57
CA ALA A 21 5.00 8.97 0.32
C ALA A 21 4.43 9.56 -0.99
N ASP A 22 4.39 8.76 -2.06
CA ASP A 22 3.82 9.16 -3.35
C ASP A 22 2.32 9.43 -3.23
N VAL A 23 1.55 8.52 -2.62
CA VAL A 23 0.10 8.68 -2.44
C VAL A 23 -0.22 9.89 -1.55
N VAL A 24 0.52 10.08 -0.45
CA VAL A 24 0.43 11.26 0.41
C VAL A 24 0.85 12.53 -0.33
N SER A 25 1.71 12.44 -1.34
CA SER A 25 2.03 13.60 -2.18
C SER A 25 0.96 13.89 -3.26
N GLY A 26 -0.02 13.00 -3.44
CA GLY A 26 -1.03 13.09 -4.49
C GLY A 26 -0.61 12.44 -5.82
N ASP A 27 0.46 11.65 -5.84
CA ASP A 27 0.80 10.76 -6.96
C ASP A 27 0.18 9.37 -6.73
N TRP A 28 -1.07 9.24 -7.15
CA TRP A 28 -1.82 7.99 -7.01
C TRP A 28 -1.40 6.94 -8.06
N ALA A 29 -0.68 7.32 -9.12
CA ALA A 29 -0.16 6.38 -10.12
C ALA A 29 0.89 5.42 -9.55
N SER A 30 1.51 5.77 -8.41
CA SER A 30 2.37 4.87 -7.63
C SER A 30 1.67 3.57 -7.21
N ALA A 31 0.37 3.62 -6.90
CA ALA A 31 -0.42 2.44 -6.57
C ALA A 31 -0.54 1.47 -7.77
N ALA A 32 -0.69 1.99 -8.99
CA ALA A 32 -0.69 1.18 -10.20
C ALA A 32 0.68 0.54 -10.46
N ARG A 33 1.77 1.29 -10.24
CA ARG A 33 3.14 0.75 -10.35
C ARG A 33 3.38 -0.39 -9.37
N LEU A 34 2.93 -0.23 -8.12
CA LEU A 34 3.05 -1.24 -7.08
C LEU A 34 2.37 -2.56 -7.46
N CYS A 35 1.20 -2.48 -8.09
CA CYS A 35 0.41 -3.64 -8.48
C CYS A 35 0.49 -3.97 -9.98
N ALA A 36 1.54 -3.52 -10.67
CA ALA A 36 1.67 -3.65 -12.12
C ALA A 36 1.49 -5.09 -12.63
N VAL A 37 1.95 -6.09 -11.88
CA VAL A 37 1.84 -7.51 -12.26
C VAL A 37 0.39 -8.05 -12.25
N ARG A 38 -0.58 -7.27 -11.75
CA ARG A 38 -2.01 -7.62 -11.73
C ARG A 38 -2.84 -6.77 -12.69
N LEU A 39 -2.20 -5.85 -13.40
CA LEU A 39 -2.81 -4.92 -14.36
C LEU A 39 -2.41 -5.31 -15.78
N ASP A 40 -3.35 -5.17 -16.71
CA ASP A 40 -3.13 -5.40 -18.14
C ASP A 40 -2.27 -4.28 -18.73
N ASP A 41 -2.64 -3.03 -18.42
CA ASP A 41 -1.86 -1.82 -18.74
C ASP A 41 -1.66 -0.95 -17.48
N PRO A 42 -0.53 -1.12 -16.78
CA PRO A 42 -0.20 -0.32 -15.60
C PRO A 42 -0.05 1.18 -15.90
N ALA A 43 0.39 1.54 -17.11
CA ALA A 43 0.61 2.94 -17.48
C ALA A 43 -0.72 3.66 -17.71
N SER A 44 -1.64 3.02 -18.44
CA SER A 44 -3.00 3.55 -18.61
C SER A 44 -3.78 3.60 -17.31
N CYS A 45 -3.60 2.62 -16.42
CA CYS A 45 -4.18 2.65 -15.07
C CYS A 45 -3.66 3.86 -14.28
N GLY A 46 -2.35 4.10 -14.29
CA GLY A 46 -1.75 5.27 -13.64
C GLY A 46 -2.29 6.59 -14.18
N PHE A 47 -2.45 6.70 -15.51
CA PHE A 47 -3.05 7.88 -16.14
C PHE A 47 -4.50 8.11 -15.71
N ASP A 48 -5.33 7.05 -15.68
CA ASP A 48 -6.72 7.16 -15.22
C ASP A 48 -6.82 7.58 -13.76
N LEU A 49 -5.93 7.07 -12.88
CA LEU A 49 -5.87 7.50 -11.49
C LEU A 49 -5.50 8.98 -11.36
N ASP A 50 -4.58 9.47 -12.17
CA ASP A 50 -4.22 10.89 -12.22
C ASP A 50 -5.40 11.76 -12.68
N VAL A 51 -6.15 11.31 -13.68
CA VAL A 51 -7.37 12.00 -14.14
C VAL A 51 -8.42 12.03 -13.03
N VAL A 52 -8.63 10.93 -12.32
CA VAL A 52 -9.55 10.86 -11.17
C VAL A 52 -9.08 11.80 -10.05
N ALA A 53 -7.78 11.84 -9.75
CA ALA A 53 -7.20 12.74 -8.74
C ALA A 53 -7.45 14.22 -9.07
N VAL A 54 -7.17 14.62 -10.33
CA VAL A 54 -7.41 15.99 -10.80
C VAL A 54 -8.89 16.34 -10.72
N ARG A 55 -9.78 15.43 -11.13
CA ARG A 55 -11.23 15.62 -11.02
C ARG A 55 -11.69 15.74 -9.57
N ALA A 56 -11.06 15.02 -8.64
CA ALA A 56 -11.33 15.11 -7.21
C ALA A 56 -10.85 16.44 -6.58
N GLY A 57 -10.06 17.24 -7.31
CA GLY A 57 -9.46 18.47 -6.83
C GLY A 57 -8.20 18.23 -5.97
N VAL A 58 -7.53 17.09 -6.15
CA VAL A 58 -6.32 16.74 -5.40
C VAL A 58 -5.16 17.57 -5.93
N VAL A 59 -4.57 18.37 -5.04
CA VAL A 59 -3.38 19.17 -5.34
C VAL A 59 -2.15 18.37 -4.96
N ARG A 60 -1.27 18.09 -5.92
CA ARG A 60 0.01 17.46 -5.65
C ARG A 60 0.84 18.35 -4.72
N SER A 61 1.38 17.76 -3.67
CA SER A 61 2.25 18.41 -2.71
C SER A 61 3.69 17.89 -2.83
N PRO A 62 4.69 18.60 -2.29
CA PRO A 62 6.04 18.07 -2.26
C PRO A 62 6.07 16.71 -1.56
N ARG A 63 6.63 15.71 -2.22
CA ARG A 63 6.83 14.37 -1.64
C ARG A 63 7.74 14.48 -0.42
N GLN A 64 7.25 14.00 0.72
CA GLN A 64 8.06 13.78 1.92
C GLN A 64 8.64 12.37 1.85
N ALA A 65 9.94 12.24 1.68
CA ALA A 65 10.62 10.96 1.77
C ALA A 65 10.70 10.51 3.24
N TYR A 66 10.52 9.22 3.48
CA TYR A 66 10.72 8.61 4.80
C TYR A 66 12.15 8.10 4.92
N ASP A 67 12.76 8.29 6.08
CA ASP A 67 14.13 7.86 6.32
C ASP A 67 14.16 6.35 6.64
N TYR A 68 14.71 5.56 5.73
CA TYR A 68 14.93 4.13 5.94
C TYR A 68 16.24 3.63 5.34
N ARG A 69 16.75 2.53 5.89
CA ARG A 69 17.96 1.84 5.44
C ARG A 69 17.67 0.37 5.23
N VAL A 70 18.08 -0.14 4.08
CA VAL A 70 17.98 -1.56 3.73
C VAL A 70 19.35 -2.20 3.86
N HIS A 71 19.43 -3.31 4.61
CA HIS A 71 20.66 -4.07 4.74
C HIS A 71 20.39 -5.57 4.81
N HIS A 72 20.64 -6.31 3.73
CA HIS A 72 20.40 -7.75 3.62
C HIS A 72 19.03 -8.20 4.16
N ARG A 73 18.95 -8.61 5.43
CA ARG A 73 17.76 -9.09 6.12
C ARG A 73 17.07 -8.04 7.00
N PHE A 74 17.56 -6.81 6.98
CA PHE A 74 17.10 -5.73 7.83
C PHE A 74 16.49 -4.62 6.98
N LEU A 75 15.34 -4.14 7.44
CA LEU A 75 14.80 -2.84 7.10
C LEU A 75 14.76 -2.02 8.39
N VAL A 76 15.55 -0.96 8.44
CA VAL A 76 15.59 -0.01 9.55
C VAL A 76 14.87 1.25 9.11
N VAL A 77 13.86 1.70 9.85
CA VAL A 77 13.07 2.88 9.55
C VAL A 77 13.18 3.85 10.71
N ASP A 78 13.60 5.08 10.43
CA ASP A 78 13.77 6.14 11.43
C ASP A 78 12.52 7.04 11.49
N GLU A 79 11.35 6.42 11.69
CA GLU A 79 10.03 7.07 11.70
C GLU A 79 9.17 6.60 12.89
N HIS A 80 8.01 7.27 13.08
CA HIS A 80 7.03 6.83 14.06
C HIS A 80 6.34 5.50 13.62
N PRO A 81 6.06 4.54 14.52
CA PRO A 81 5.42 3.26 14.18
C PRO A 81 4.13 3.39 13.38
N ALA A 82 3.32 4.41 13.67
CA ALA A 82 2.10 4.71 12.94
C ALA A 82 2.33 4.97 11.42
N VAL A 83 3.48 5.53 11.04
CA VAL A 83 3.84 5.75 9.62
C VAL A 83 4.12 4.43 8.94
N VAL A 84 4.91 3.56 9.58
CA VAL A 84 5.20 2.22 9.07
C VAL A 84 3.94 1.37 8.99
N ALA A 85 3.09 1.41 10.02
CA ALA A 85 1.81 0.73 10.03
C ALA A 85 0.91 1.21 8.86
N ALA A 86 0.79 2.53 8.66
CA ALA A 86 0.02 3.09 7.55
C ALA A 86 0.56 2.66 6.17
N ALA A 87 1.89 2.61 6.00
CA ALA A 87 2.51 2.17 4.75
C ALA A 87 2.22 0.69 4.46
N LEU A 88 2.35 -0.16 5.48
CA LEU A 88 2.10 -1.59 5.36
C LEU A 88 0.60 -1.90 5.16
N ASP A 89 -0.29 -1.21 5.86
CA ASP A 89 -1.75 -1.35 5.66
C ASP A 89 -2.14 -0.93 4.23
N LEU A 90 -1.68 0.22 3.76
CA LEU A 90 -1.89 0.67 2.37
C LEU A 90 -1.40 -0.38 1.38
N TYR A 91 -0.17 -0.88 1.55
CA TYR A 91 0.41 -1.90 0.69
C TYR A 91 -0.45 -3.17 0.64
N VAL A 92 -0.87 -3.67 1.80
CA VAL A 92 -1.71 -4.87 1.91
C VAL A 92 -3.05 -4.66 1.19
N ARG A 93 -3.71 -3.53 1.46
CA ARG A 93 -5.02 -3.19 0.88
C ARG A 93 -4.97 -3.02 -0.64
N LEU A 94 -3.93 -2.39 -1.17
CA LEU A 94 -3.73 -2.26 -2.62
C LEU A 94 -3.59 -3.64 -3.27
N TRP A 95 -2.80 -4.53 -2.66
CA TRP A 95 -2.63 -5.90 -3.15
C TRP A 95 -3.90 -6.75 -3.04
N THR A 96 -4.72 -6.57 -2.02
CA THR A 96 -6.01 -7.27 -1.89
C THR A 96 -7.11 -6.65 -2.76
N GLY A 97 -6.84 -5.53 -3.43
CA GLY A 97 -7.72 -4.88 -4.41
C GLY A 97 -8.60 -3.77 -3.85
N GLN A 98 -8.37 -3.33 -2.61
CA GLN A 98 -9.10 -2.26 -1.91
C GLN A 98 -8.52 -0.88 -2.23
N TRP A 99 -8.58 -0.47 -3.49
CA TRP A 99 -7.96 0.76 -3.99
C TRP A 99 -8.69 2.05 -3.57
N ASP A 100 -9.93 1.93 -3.11
CA ASP A 100 -10.66 3.00 -2.45
C ASP A 100 -9.95 3.51 -1.17
N THR A 101 -9.10 2.68 -0.56
CA THR A 101 -8.30 3.08 0.61
C THR A 101 -7.30 4.22 0.33
N ILE A 102 -6.94 4.46 -0.94
CA ILE A 102 -6.00 5.53 -1.33
C ILE A 102 -6.53 6.90 -0.88
N GLU A 103 -7.85 7.10 -0.87
CA GLU A 103 -8.46 8.30 -0.31
C GLU A 103 -8.06 8.52 1.15
N GLN A 104 -8.07 7.46 1.96
CA GLN A 104 -7.93 7.53 3.41
C GLN A 104 -6.52 8.00 3.82
N VAL A 105 -5.54 7.80 2.93
CA VAL A 105 -4.13 8.16 3.14
C VAL A 105 -3.69 9.40 2.35
N ALA A 106 -4.49 9.88 1.40
CA ALA A 106 -4.19 11.11 0.66
C ALA A 106 -4.40 12.36 1.55
N PRO A 107 -3.57 13.41 1.42
CA PRO A 107 -3.67 14.60 2.26
C PRO A 107 -4.97 15.35 1.94
N THR A 108 -5.86 15.37 2.93
CA THR A 108 -7.14 16.07 2.97
C THR A 108 -7.01 17.60 3.09
N ARG A 109 -5.89 18.20 2.65
CA ARG A 109 -5.70 19.67 2.72
C ARG A 109 -6.78 20.43 1.95
N THR A 110 -7.43 19.77 1.01
CA THR A 110 -8.74 20.14 0.49
C THR A 110 -9.66 18.93 0.63
N ARG A 111 -10.81 19.09 1.29
CA ARG A 111 -11.89 18.10 1.14
C ARG A 111 -12.09 17.88 -0.36
N PRO A 112 -12.20 16.62 -0.83
CA PRO A 112 -12.54 16.35 -2.22
C PRO A 112 -13.75 17.18 -2.62
N ILE A 113 -13.78 17.65 -3.87
CA ILE A 113 -14.92 18.44 -4.35
C ILE A 113 -16.24 17.70 -4.06
N THR A 114 -17.28 18.44 -3.72
CA THR A 114 -18.61 17.88 -3.45
C THR A 114 -19.05 17.00 -4.62
N GLY A 115 -19.29 15.71 -4.37
CA GLY A 115 -19.71 14.74 -5.38
C GLY A 115 -18.63 13.75 -5.83
N TRP A 116 -17.37 13.93 -5.42
CA TRP A 116 -16.34 12.91 -5.62
C TRP A 116 -16.69 11.61 -4.87
N ARG A 117 -16.36 10.47 -5.48
CA ARG A 117 -16.59 9.14 -4.89
C ARG A 117 -15.30 8.32 -4.95
N PRO A 118 -14.88 7.71 -3.83
CA PRO A 118 -13.72 6.81 -3.80
C PRO A 118 -13.84 5.63 -4.77
N LEU A 119 -15.08 5.30 -5.15
CA LEU A 119 -15.41 4.30 -6.16
C LEU A 119 -14.75 4.59 -7.51
N GLU A 120 -14.49 5.84 -7.89
CA GLU A 120 -13.84 6.19 -9.16
C GLU A 120 -12.40 5.63 -9.24
N LEU A 121 -11.70 5.53 -8.10
CA LEU A 121 -10.37 4.89 -8.03
C LEU A 121 -10.46 3.38 -8.22
N LEU A 122 -11.49 2.77 -7.65
CA LEU A 122 -11.75 1.36 -7.80
C LEU A 122 -12.19 1.01 -9.23
N GLU A 123 -12.97 1.87 -9.88
CA GLU A 123 -13.39 1.72 -11.27
C GLU A 123 -12.20 1.78 -12.24
N ALA A 124 -11.24 2.66 -12.00
CA ALA A 124 -9.99 2.69 -12.77
C ALA A 124 -9.24 1.36 -12.66
N ARG A 125 -9.11 0.80 -11.45
CA ARG A 125 -8.52 -0.54 -11.26
C ARG A 125 -9.31 -1.63 -11.98
N ILE A 126 -10.65 -1.66 -11.85
CA ILE A 126 -11.51 -2.66 -12.51
C ILE A 126 -11.35 -2.65 -14.03
N ARG A 127 -11.16 -1.47 -14.63
CA ARG A 127 -10.98 -1.32 -16.09
C ARG A 127 -9.66 -1.91 -16.58
N HIS A 128 -8.61 -1.79 -15.77
CA HIS A 128 -7.23 -2.12 -16.17
C HIS A 128 -6.69 -3.40 -15.54
N GLN A 129 -7.46 -4.10 -14.71
CA GLN A 129 -7.02 -5.36 -14.11
C GLN A 129 -6.96 -6.48 -15.15
N LEU A 130 -5.95 -7.34 -15.02
CA LEU A 130 -5.92 -8.61 -15.72
C LEU A 130 -7.15 -9.47 -15.32
N PRO A 131 -7.60 -10.39 -16.19
CA PRO A 131 -8.63 -11.35 -15.83
C PRO A 131 -8.26 -12.14 -14.56
N ASP A 132 -9.23 -12.35 -13.68
CA ASP A 132 -9.12 -13.14 -12.45
C ASP A 132 -8.09 -12.66 -11.40
N THR A 133 -7.45 -11.49 -11.56
CA THR A 133 -6.46 -10.98 -10.58
C THR A 133 -7.07 -10.26 -9.40
N TRP A 134 -8.27 -9.69 -9.54
CA TRP A 134 -9.13 -9.19 -8.46
C TRP A 134 -10.60 -9.42 -8.81
N SER A 135 -11.47 -9.44 -7.81
CA SER A 135 -12.91 -9.44 -8.05
C SER A 135 -13.33 -8.15 -8.76
N GLY A 136 -14.09 -8.27 -9.85
CA GLY A 136 -14.70 -7.13 -10.53
C GLY A 136 -15.84 -6.48 -9.75
N ARG A 137 -16.24 -7.05 -8.61
CA ARG A 137 -17.26 -6.45 -7.73
C ARG A 137 -16.65 -5.33 -6.88
N PRO A 138 -17.33 -4.18 -6.73
CA PRO A 138 -16.89 -3.13 -5.82
C PRO A 138 -16.69 -3.65 -4.39
N TYR A 139 -15.67 -3.14 -3.69
CA TYR A 139 -15.31 -3.45 -2.30
C TYR A 139 -15.00 -4.93 -1.98
N ALA A 140 -14.95 -5.80 -2.99
CA ALA A 140 -14.55 -7.18 -2.79
C ALA A 140 -13.03 -7.26 -2.64
N ALA A 141 -12.58 -7.46 -1.40
CA ALA A 141 -11.18 -7.74 -1.09
C ALA A 141 -10.86 -9.22 -1.39
N GLN A 142 -9.69 -9.46 -1.96
CA GLN A 142 -9.16 -10.81 -2.04
C GLN A 142 -8.65 -11.27 -0.67
N SER A 143 -8.73 -12.58 -0.47
CA SER A 143 -8.12 -13.22 0.69
C SER A 143 -6.62 -12.98 0.69
N LEU A 144 -6.09 -12.54 1.83
CA LEU A 144 -4.65 -12.39 2.06
C LEU A 144 -3.88 -13.71 1.87
N PHE A 145 -4.56 -14.85 2.03
CA PHE A 145 -3.98 -16.18 1.74
C PHE A 145 -3.49 -16.31 0.29
N LEU A 146 -4.18 -15.66 -0.66
CA LEU A 146 -3.85 -15.64 -2.09
C LEU A 146 -2.93 -14.47 -2.47
N ALA A 147 -2.57 -13.62 -1.51
CA ALA A 147 -1.70 -12.48 -1.75
C ALA A 147 -0.23 -12.94 -1.88
N PRO A 148 0.63 -12.17 -2.56
CA PRO A 148 2.04 -12.51 -2.66
C PRO A 148 2.72 -12.57 -1.29
N PRO A 149 3.84 -13.30 -1.16
CA PRO A 149 4.61 -13.39 0.09
C PRO A 149 4.92 -12.05 0.74
N THR A 150 5.18 -11.01 -0.05
CA THR A 150 5.47 -9.66 0.43
C THR A 150 4.27 -9.00 1.11
N ALA A 151 3.05 -9.20 0.63
CA ALA A 151 1.82 -8.69 1.27
C ALA A 151 1.51 -9.44 2.56
N ARG A 152 1.75 -10.75 2.58
CA ARG A 152 1.64 -11.56 3.80
C ARG A 152 2.65 -11.12 4.86
N LEU A 153 3.91 -10.91 4.47
CA LEU A 153 4.96 -10.37 5.34
C LEU A 153 4.59 -8.98 5.87
N ALA A 154 4.11 -8.08 5.00
CA ALA A 154 3.68 -6.74 5.39
C ALA A 154 2.57 -6.77 6.45
N HIS A 155 1.54 -7.60 6.25
CA HIS A 155 0.45 -7.76 7.22
C HIS A 155 0.93 -8.38 8.55
N GLN A 156 1.91 -9.29 8.49
CA GLN A 156 2.49 -9.82 9.72
C GLN A 156 3.19 -8.72 10.53
N VAL A 157 4.08 -7.95 9.87
CA VAL A 157 4.81 -6.85 10.53
C VAL A 157 3.83 -5.79 11.06
N LEU A 158 2.76 -5.48 10.32
CA LEU A 158 1.68 -4.60 10.77
C LEU A 158 1.04 -5.13 12.06
N THR A 159 0.68 -6.41 12.10
CA THR A 159 0.08 -7.05 13.28
C THR A 159 0.99 -6.96 14.51
N GLU A 160 2.31 -7.13 14.33
CA GLU A 160 3.30 -7.01 15.40
C GLU A 160 3.44 -5.57 15.90
N LEU A 161 3.41 -4.57 15.01
CA LEU A 161 3.46 -3.15 15.38
C LEU A 161 2.24 -2.71 16.18
N ASP A 162 1.07 -3.26 15.87
CA ASP A 162 -0.19 -2.97 16.58
C ASP A 162 -0.33 -3.75 17.91
N GLY A 163 0.64 -4.61 18.25
CA GLY A 163 0.61 -5.44 19.46
C GLY A 163 -0.40 -6.59 19.40
N GLY A 164 -0.85 -6.95 18.21
CA GLY A 164 -1.80 -8.04 17.97
C GLY A 164 -1.14 -9.41 17.88
N VAL A 165 -1.94 -10.46 18.05
CA VAL A 165 -1.59 -11.83 17.66
C VAL A 165 -2.37 -12.14 16.37
N PRO A 166 -1.72 -12.57 15.27
CA PRO A 166 -2.45 -12.86 14.04
C PRO A 166 -3.50 -13.95 14.30
N PRO A 167 -4.79 -13.72 14.00
CA PRO A 167 -5.84 -14.69 14.27
C PRO A 167 -5.66 -15.96 13.43
N HIS A 168 -5.05 -15.84 12.24
CA HIS A 168 -4.71 -16.94 11.35
C HIS A 168 -3.27 -16.78 10.87
N GLN A 169 -2.48 -17.85 10.99
CA GLN A 169 -1.12 -17.91 10.44
C GLN A 169 -1.20 -18.35 8.99
N TYR A 170 -0.81 -17.46 8.08
CA TYR A 170 -0.55 -17.78 6.69
C TYR A 170 0.97 -17.87 6.49
N ASP A 171 1.41 -18.76 5.59
CA ASP A 171 2.84 -19.00 5.40
C ASP A 171 3.56 -17.79 4.81
N VAL A 172 4.50 -17.24 5.59
CA VAL A 172 5.53 -16.32 5.13
C VAL A 172 6.80 -17.13 4.85
N PRO A 173 7.35 -17.10 3.63
CA PRO A 173 8.59 -17.81 3.33
C PRO A 173 9.72 -17.34 4.24
N ALA A 174 10.43 -18.30 4.86
CA ALA A 174 11.49 -18.10 5.84
C ALA A 174 11.06 -17.75 7.29
N GLY A 175 9.76 -17.92 7.60
CA GLY A 175 9.25 -17.82 8.97
C GLY A 175 8.83 -16.40 9.35
N PRO A 176 8.54 -16.16 10.64
CA PRO A 176 8.07 -14.85 11.09
C PRO A 176 9.16 -13.78 11.00
N ALA A 177 8.77 -12.55 10.70
CA ALA A 177 9.64 -11.40 10.93
C ALA A 177 9.85 -11.16 12.43
N ALA A 178 10.95 -10.52 12.79
CA ALA A 178 11.11 -9.94 14.12
C ALA A 178 11.08 -8.42 14.02
N VAL A 179 10.18 -7.78 14.77
CA VAL A 179 10.03 -6.32 14.81
C VAL A 179 10.53 -5.77 16.16
N HIS A 180 11.43 -4.80 16.11
CA HIS A 180 11.99 -4.13 17.28
C HIS A 180 11.80 -2.63 17.16
N VAL A 181 11.38 -1.98 18.24
CA VAL A 181 11.07 -0.55 18.29
C VAL A 181 11.87 0.09 19.41
N THR A 182 12.68 1.11 19.09
CA THR A 182 13.59 1.81 20.00
C THR A 182 13.45 3.32 19.94
#